data_AF-A0A3N5AP14-F1
#
_entry.id   AF-A0A3N5AP14-F1
#
_cell.length_a   1.000
_cell.length_b   1.000
_cell.length_c   1.000
_cell.angle_alpha   90.00
_cell.angle_beta   90.00
_cell.angle_gamma   90.00
#
_symmetry.space_group_name_H-M   'P 1'
#
loop_
_entity.id
_entity.type
_entity.pdbx_description
1 polymer ?
#
loop_
_entity_poly.entity_id
_entity_poly.type
_entity_poly.pdbx_seq_one_letter_code
_entity_poly.pdbx_strand_id
1 'polypeptide(L)'
;MSDLAERRARIERERKRKGQGQQPPEQPGGGSLKRITVNLTPRSVDAMRTAVELTGDSRTDIINRAVQVYAEILQVRDAGGAWYARPEKDADLQELRIL
;
A
#
# COMPACT_ATOMS: atom_id res chain seq x y z
N MET A 1 3.50 -44.96 19.12
CA MET A 1 2.89 -43.83 18.37
C MET A 1 3.77 -42.61 18.61
N SER A 2 4.22 -41.94 17.55
CA SER A 2 5.59 -41.37 17.40
C SER A 2 5.78 -39.92 17.89
N ASP A 3 6.88 -39.68 18.62
CA ASP A 3 7.49 -38.40 19.08
C ASP A 3 7.60 -37.32 17.97
N LEU A 4 7.61 -37.75 16.70
CA LEU A 4 7.64 -36.87 15.53
C LEU A 4 6.33 -36.07 15.35
N ALA A 5 5.19 -36.63 15.77
CA ALA A 5 3.89 -35.99 15.66
C ALA A 5 3.74 -34.84 16.66
N GLU A 6 4.25 -35.03 17.88
CA GLU A 6 4.22 -34.02 18.95
C GLU A 6 5.12 -32.84 18.62
N ARG A 7 6.31 -33.11 18.08
CA ARG A 7 7.24 -32.05 17.62
C ARG A 7 6.62 -31.19 16.50
N ARG A 8 5.91 -31.80 15.55
CA ARG A 8 5.22 -31.06 14.47
C ARG A 8 4.08 -30.20 15.01
N ALA A 9 3.27 -30.74 15.92
CA ALA A 9 2.18 -30.00 16.55
C ALA A 9 2.69 -28.80 17.37
N ARG A 10 3.84 -28.91 18.02
CA ARG A 10 4.47 -27.82 18.78
C ARG A 10 4.92 -26.67 17.88
N ILE A 11 5.59 -26.98 16.77
CA ILE A 11 6.06 -25.97 15.80
C ILE A 11 4.88 -25.23 15.17
N GLU A 12 3.78 -25.93 14.87
CA GLU A 12 2.58 -25.31 14.31
C GLU A 12 1.85 -24.40 15.32
N ARG A 13 1.80 -24.80 16.60
CA ARG A 13 1.26 -23.95 17.68
C ARG A 13 2.09 -22.69 17.90
N GLU A 14 3.42 -22.80 17.81
CA GLU A 14 4.32 -21.63 17.92
C GLU A 14 4.18 -20.70 16.71
N ARG A 15 3.96 -21.23 15.50
CA ARG A 15 3.67 -20.42 14.30
C ARG A 15 2.32 -19.71 14.41
N LYS A 16 1.27 -20.38 14.91
CA LYS A 16 -0.05 -19.75 15.15
C LYS A 16 0.02 -18.65 16.22
N ARG A 17 0.80 -18.87 17.30
CA ARG A 17 1.05 -17.84 18.33
C ARG A 17 1.84 -16.64 17.81
N LYS A 18 2.83 -16.84 16.94
CA LYS A 18 3.61 -15.74 16.34
C LYS A 18 2.87 -15.01 15.21
N GLY A 19 1.88 -15.64 14.57
CA GLY A 19 1.03 -15.05 13.53
C GLY A 19 -0.15 -14.23 14.06
N GLN A 20 -0.54 -14.41 15.32
CA GLN A 20 -1.53 -13.57 16.00
C GLN A 20 -0.81 -12.53 16.86
N GLY A 21 -0.29 -11.49 16.20
CA GLY A 21 0.13 -10.29 16.89
C GLY A 21 -1.06 -9.71 17.64
N GLN A 22 -1.08 -9.90 18.95
CA GLN A 22 -2.00 -9.24 19.86
C GLN A 22 -1.80 -7.74 19.70
N GLN A 23 -2.74 -7.05 19.05
CA GLN A 23 -2.75 -5.59 19.03
C GLN A 23 -2.90 -5.12 20.48
N PRO A 24 -1.99 -4.26 20.99
CA PRO A 24 -2.17 -3.62 22.29
C PRO A 24 -3.50 -2.84 22.30
N PRO A 25 -4.16 -2.72 23.47
CA PRO A 25 -5.42 -1.99 23.58
C PRO A 25 -5.25 -0.56 23.05
N GLU A 26 -6.13 -0.17 22.13
CA GLU A 26 -6.12 1.14 21.49
C GLU A 26 -6.32 2.23 22.56
N GLN A 27 -5.29 3.08 22.74
CA GLN A 27 -5.41 4.29 23.55
C GLN A 27 -6.13 5.36 22.73
N PRO A 28 -7.20 5.99 23.26
CA PRO A 28 -7.92 7.04 22.54
C PRO A 28 -7.21 8.38 22.74
N GLY A 29 -6.38 8.77 21.77
CA GLY A 29 -5.71 10.08 21.76
C GLY A 29 -4.77 10.25 20.57
N GLY A 30 -5.21 11.00 19.55
CA GLY A 30 -4.48 11.22 18.29
C GLY A 30 -5.03 10.33 17.18
N GLY A 31 -5.37 10.92 16.03
CA GLY A 31 -6.01 10.23 14.90
C GLY A 31 -5.35 8.87 14.63
N SER A 32 -6.15 7.81 14.68
CA SER A 32 -5.66 6.43 14.73
C SER A 32 -4.98 6.05 13.42
N LEU A 33 -3.67 6.26 13.32
CA LEU A 33 -2.87 5.79 12.20
C LEU A 33 -2.85 4.25 12.21
N LYS A 34 -3.37 3.64 11.14
CA LYS A 34 -3.28 2.19 10.96
C LYS A 34 -1.98 1.83 10.25
N ARG A 35 -1.11 1.09 10.94
CA ARG A 35 0.13 0.56 10.34
C ARG A 35 -0.18 -0.63 9.44
N ILE A 36 0.25 -0.55 8.18
CA ILE A 36 0.12 -1.61 7.19
C ILE A 36 1.52 -1.96 6.67
N THR A 37 1.81 -3.26 6.52
CA THR A 37 3.01 -3.75 5.84
C THR A 37 2.60 -4.20 4.44
N VAL A 38 3.25 -3.67 3.42
CA VAL A 38 3.02 -4.04 2.01
C VAL A 38 4.34 -4.49 1.37
N ASN A 39 4.24 -5.41 0.42
CA ASN A 39 5.34 -5.73 -0.46
C ASN A 39 5.16 -4.94 -1.76
N LEU A 40 6.18 -4.17 -2.14
CA LEU A 40 6.17 -3.40 -3.38
C LEU A 40 6.94 -4.17 -4.46
N THR A 41 6.42 -4.16 -5.68
CA THR A 41 7.19 -4.66 -6.83
C THR A 41 8.40 -3.77 -7.09
N PRO A 42 9.48 -4.25 -7.74
CA PRO A 42 10.64 -3.42 -8.05
C PRO A 42 10.26 -2.11 -8.77
N ARG A 43 9.36 -2.20 -9.76
CA ARG A 43 8.83 -1.03 -10.47
C ARG A 43 8.13 -0.03 -9.53
N SER A 44 7.42 -0.51 -8.52
CA SER A 44 6.75 0.37 -7.54
C SER A 44 7.75 1.03 -6.61
N VAL A 45 8.84 0.35 -6.25
CA VAL A 45 9.94 0.93 -5.47
C VAL A 45 10.63 2.04 -6.26
N ASP A 46 10.93 1.81 -7.54
CA ASP A 46 11.54 2.82 -8.40
C ASP A 46 10.62 4.04 -8.58
N ALA A 47 9.33 3.82 -8.85
CA ALA A 47 8.36 4.90 -8.95
C ALA A 47 8.25 5.72 -7.65
N MET A 48 8.25 5.05 -6.49
CA MET A 48 8.27 5.72 -5.18
C MET A 48 9.55 6.55 -5.00
N ARG A 49 10.72 6.04 -5.42
CA ARG A 49 11.98 6.80 -5.35
C ARG A 49 11.90 8.07 -6.19
N THR A 50 11.43 7.97 -7.43
CA THR A 50 11.23 9.14 -8.30
C THR A 50 10.26 10.14 -7.67
N ALA A 51 9.16 9.68 -7.07
CA ALA A 51 8.22 10.57 -6.40
C ALA A 51 8.86 11.32 -5.22
N VAL A 52 9.64 10.62 -4.38
CA VAL A 52 10.42 11.23 -3.29
C VAL A 52 11.41 12.28 -3.83
N GLU A 53 12.12 11.97 -4.92
CA GLU A 53 13.08 12.91 -5.54
C GLU A 53 12.40 14.17 -6.09
N LEU A 54 11.20 14.03 -6.67
CA LEU A 54 10.47 15.15 -7.26
C LEU A 54 9.74 16.02 -6.23
N THR A 55 9.23 15.44 -5.14
CA THR A 55 8.40 16.18 -4.18
C THR A 55 9.10 16.48 -2.86
N GLY A 56 10.12 15.71 -2.48
CA GLY A 56 10.76 15.79 -1.16
C GLY A 56 9.93 15.12 -0.04
N ASP A 57 8.81 14.49 -0.36
CA ASP A 57 7.93 13.85 0.61
C ASP A 57 8.54 12.59 1.24
N SER A 58 8.06 12.20 2.42
CA SER A 58 8.45 10.93 3.03
C SER A 58 7.83 9.74 2.29
N ARG A 59 8.39 8.54 2.45
CA ARG A 59 7.80 7.31 1.89
C ARG A 59 6.36 7.08 2.37
N THR A 60 6.08 7.43 3.62
CA THR A 60 4.73 7.30 4.19
C THR A 60 3.76 8.26 3.48
N ASP A 61 4.18 9.50 3.22
CA ASP A 61 3.36 10.48 2.50
C ASP A 61 3.12 10.05 1.05
N ILE A 62 4.16 9.54 0.36
CA ILE A 62 4.03 9.02 -1.01
C ILE A 62 3.02 7.86 -1.06
N ILE A 63 3.12 6.89 -0.14
CA ILE A 63 2.19 5.74 -0.13
C ILE A 63 0.77 6.19 0.21
N ASN A 64 0.60 7.06 1.19
CA ASN A 64 -0.73 7.60 1.54
C ASN A 64 -1.34 8.34 0.35
N ARG A 65 -0.56 9.18 -0.34
CA ARG A 65 -1.01 9.92 -1.53
C ARG A 65 -1.33 8.98 -2.68
N ALA A 66 -0.50 7.98 -2.94
CA ALA A 66 -0.72 7.02 -4.02
C ALA A 66 -2.05 6.27 -3.86
N VAL A 67 -2.37 5.84 -2.63
CA VAL A 67 -3.65 5.18 -2.34
C VAL A 67 -4.84 6.12 -2.57
N GLN A 68 -4.74 7.37 -2.12
CA GLN A 68 -5.80 8.37 -2.30
C GLN A 68 -6.04 8.70 -3.77
N VAL A 69 -4.97 8.97 -4.53
CA VAL A 69 -5.04 9.29 -5.96
C VAL A 69 -5.58 8.11 -6.75
N TYR A 70 -5.16 6.88 -6.44
CA TYR A 70 -5.70 5.69 -7.10
C TYR A 70 -7.21 5.54 -6.86
N ALA A 71 -7.68 5.78 -5.63
CA ALA A 71 -9.11 5.76 -5.33
C ALA A 71 -9.89 6.84 -6.10
N GLU A 72 -9.35 8.06 -6.19
CA GLU A 72 -9.94 9.16 -6.95
C GLU A 72 -10.06 8.84 -8.45
N ILE A 73 -8.99 8.27 -9.04
CA ILE A 73 -8.99 7.81 -10.44
C ILE A 73 -10.12 6.80 -10.68
N LEU A 74 -10.25 5.83 -9.78
CA LEU A 74 -11.30 4.82 -9.89
C LEU A 74 -12.70 5.41 -9.74
N GLN A 75 -12.91 6.38 -8.85
CA GLN A 75 -14.21 7.05 -8.67
C GLN A 75 -14.63 7.84 -9.91
N VAL A 76 -13.72 8.59 -10.53
CA VAL A 76 -14.01 9.34 -11.75
C VAL A 76 -14.39 8.40 -12.89
N ARG A 77 -13.64 7.30 -13.05
CA ARG A 77 -13.96 6.25 -14.03
C ARG A 77 -15.31 5.59 -13.72
N ASP A 78 -15.55 5.32 -12.44
CA ASP A 78 -16.81 4.96 -11.78
C ASP A 78 -18.02 5.67 -12.39
N ALA A 79 -17.93 6.99 -12.31
CA ALA A 79 -18.94 7.93 -12.77
C ALA A 79 -18.98 8.14 -14.30
N GLY A 80 -18.22 7.36 -15.08
CA GLY A 80 -18.12 7.50 -16.54
C GLY A 80 -17.25 8.68 -17.02
N GLY A 81 -16.47 9.28 -16.12
CA GLY A 81 -15.50 10.33 -16.44
C GLY A 81 -14.14 9.79 -16.91
N ALA A 82 -13.24 10.70 -17.26
CA ALA A 82 -11.88 10.38 -17.70
C ALA A 82 -10.86 11.42 -17.22
N TRP A 83 -9.63 10.97 -17.00
CA TRP A 83 -8.49 11.83 -16.70
C TRP A 83 -7.69 12.11 -17.96
N TYR A 84 -7.22 13.34 -18.11
CA TYR A 84 -6.35 13.74 -19.21
C TYR A 84 -5.06 14.32 -18.66
N ALA A 85 -3.94 13.95 -19.28
CA ALA A 85 -2.64 14.50 -18.98
C ALA A 85 -2.11 15.27 -20.20
N ARG A 86 -1.41 16.37 -19.92
CA ARG A 86 -0.62 17.09 -20.90
C ARG A 86 0.87 16.83 -20.59
N PRO A 87 1.55 15.96 -21.34
CA PRO A 87 2.92 15.57 -21.01
C PRO A 87 3.92 16.72 -21.10
N GLU A 88 3.69 17.65 -22.03
CA GLU A 88 4.53 18.82 -22.29
C GLU A 88 3.64 20.03 -22.52
N LYS A 89 4.12 21.24 -22.18
CA LYS A 89 3.32 22.48 -22.14
C LYS A 89 2.40 22.68 -23.36
N ASP A 90 2.87 22.30 -24.54
CA ASP A 90 2.16 22.54 -25.81
C ASP A 90 1.67 21.24 -26.50
N ALA A 91 1.86 20.07 -25.89
CA ALA A 91 1.36 18.79 -26.41
C ALA A 91 -0.16 18.66 -26.23
N ASP A 92 -0.84 17.93 -27.09
CA ASP A 92 -2.28 17.66 -26.94
C ASP A 92 -2.60 16.92 -25.63
N LEU A 93 -3.82 17.12 -25.13
CA LEU A 93 -4.33 16.36 -23.99
C LEU A 93 -4.50 14.89 -24.40
N GLN A 94 -3.90 14.00 -23.61
CA GLN A 94 -3.98 12.57 -23.81
C GLN A 94 -4.76 11.93 -22.66
N GLU A 95 -5.70 11.05 -23.00
CA GLU A 95 -6.45 10.30 -22.00
C GLU A 95 -5.50 9.38 -21.23
N LEU A 96 -5.50 9.52 -19.91
CA LEU A 96 -4.69 8.70 -19.03
C LEU A 96 -5.42 7.37 -18.74
N ARG A 97 -4.92 6.28 -19.33
CA ARG A 97 -5.44 4.93 -19.09
C ARG A 97 -4.55 4.19 -18.11
N ILE A 98 -5.03 4.05 -16.87
CA ILE A 98 -4.37 3.25 -15.83
C ILE A 98 -5.06 1.89 -15.76
N LEU A 99 -4.29 0.82 -15.97
CA LEU A 99 -4.72 -0.59 -15.94
C LEU A 99 -4.44 -1.22 -14.58
#